data_AF-A0A3Q9QWK1-F1
#
_entry.id   AF-A0A3Q9QWK1-F1
#
_cell.length_a   1.000
_cell.length_b   1.000
_cell.length_c   1.000
_cell.angle_alpha   90.00
_cell.angle_beta   90.00
_cell.angle_gamma   90.00
#
_symmetry.space_group_name_H-M   'P 1'
#
loop_
_entity.id
_entity.type
_entity.pdbx_description
1 polymer ?
#
loop_
_entity_poly.entity_id
_entity_poly.type
_entity_poly.pdbx_seq_one_letter_code
_entity_poly.pdbx_strand_id
1 'polypeptide(L)'
;MKTVCEWCSSENVEHISGSVYWELPDGTRAIEISETPTFSCPDCSMIYQSEAIVKEIEDQLFLIDCKKIDKVITFENLMEIPRLLKRNYFDFS
;
A
#
# COMPACT_ATOMS: atom_id res chain seq x y z
N MET A 1 -13.61 0.29 18.78
CA MET A 1 -13.83 0.80 17.41
C MET A 1 -14.17 -0.40 16.57
N LYS A 2 -15.35 -0.43 15.94
CA LYS A 2 -15.78 -1.53 15.07
C LYS A 2 -15.38 -1.16 13.65
N THR A 3 -14.44 -1.90 13.06
CA THR A 3 -14.10 -1.75 11.64
C THR A 3 -15.19 -2.47 10.87
N VAL A 4 -16.06 -1.71 10.24
CA VAL A 4 -17.18 -2.23 9.46
C VAL A 4 -16.76 -2.26 8.00
N CYS A 5 -17.11 -3.31 7.26
CA CYS A 5 -16.80 -3.43 5.85
C CYS A 5 -17.45 -2.30 5.08
N GLU A 6 -16.67 -1.56 4.30
CA GLU A 6 -17.16 -0.44 3.51
C GLU A 6 -18.05 -0.88 2.34
N TRP A 7 -17.99 -2.16 1.97
CA TRP A 7 -18.77 -2.73 0.87
C TRP A 7 -20.11 -3.31 1.29
N CYS A 8 -20.15 -4.10 2.36
CA CYS A 8 -21.37 -4.79 2.80
C CYS A 8 -21.87 -4.34 4.19
N SER A 9 -21.19 -3.41 4.85
CA SER A 9 -21.47 -3.00 6.22
C SER A 9 -21.40 -4.12 7.27
N SER A 10 -20.71 -5.24 6.97
CA SER A 10 -20.50 -6.31 7.94
C SER A 10 -19.39 -5.99 8.94
N GLU A 11 -19.58 -6.41 10.18
CA GLU A 11 -18.61 -6.20 11.28
C GLU A 11 -17.48 -7.24 11.28
N ASN A 12 -17.61 -8.27 10.45
CA ASN A 12 -16.61 -9.31 10.25
C ASN A 12 -15.64 -8.86 9.15
N VAL A 13 -14.76 -7.93 9.48
CA VAL A 13 -13.59 -7.57 8.65
C VAL A 13 -12.34 -8.08 9.34
N GLU A 14 -11.59 -8.92 8.64
CA GLU A 14 -10.33 -9.46 9.09
C GLU A 14 -9.17 -8.66 8.49
N HIS A 15 -8.19 -8.34 9.32
CA HIS A 15 -6.93 -7.77 8.87
C HIS A 15 -5.99 -8.91 8.52
N ILE A 16 -5.66 -9.04 7.24
CA ILE A 16 -4.73 -10.04 6.72
C ILE A 16 -3.53 -9.34 6.09
N SER A 17 -2.40 -10.04 6.00
CA SER A 17 -1.28 -9.61 5.16
C SER A 17 -1.43 -10.24 3.78
N GLY A 18 -1.45 -9.39 2.75
CA GLY A 18 -1.55 -9.81 1.35
C GLY A 18 -0.33 -9.37 0.55
N SER A 19 -0.11 -10.03 -0.58
CA SER A 19 0.83 -9.54 -1.59
C SER A 19 0.04 -8.78 -2.66
N VAL A 20 0.43 -7.53 -2.90
CA VAL A 20 -0.19 -6.67 -3.93
C VAL A 20 0.79 -6.42 -5.05
N TYR A 21 0.29 -6.33 -6.27
CA TYR A 21 1.11 -5.98 -7.42
C TYR A 21 0.88 -4.52 -7.75
N TRP A 22 1.96 -3.73 -7.73
CA TRP A 22 1.90 -2.31 -8.01
C TRP A 22 2.67 -2.00 -9.29
N GLU A 23 2.05 -1.27 -10.22
CA GLU A 23 2.74 -0.79 -11.41
C GLU A 23 3.47 0.51 -11.09
N LEU A 24 4.76 0.58 -11.42
CA LEU A 24 5.52 1.79 -11.16
C LEU A 24 4.91 2.98 -11.93
N PRO A 25 4.89 4.19 -11.35
CA PRO A 25 4.37 5.38 -12.02
C PRO A 25 5.14 5.75 -13.30
N ASP A 26 6.36 5.23 -13.44
CA ASP A 26 7.19 5.36 -14.64
C ASP A 26 6.74 4.43 -15.78
N GLY A 27 5.77 3.54 -15.54
CA GLY A 27 5.20 2.58 -16.51
C GLY A 27 6.17 1.49 -16.97
N THR A 28 7.34 1.40 -16.35
CA THR A 28 8.43 0.55 -16.83
C THR A 28 8.30 -0.91 -16.40
N ARG A 29 7.75 -1.18 -15.21
CA ARG A 29 7.57 -2.53 -14.66
C ARG A 29 6.56 -2.53 -13.51
N ALA A 30 6.02 -3.70 -13.20
CA ALA A 30 5.28 -3.96 -11.96
C ALA A 30 6.19 -4.59 -10.91
N ILE A 31 5.94 -4.27 -9.64
CA ILE A 31 6.58 -4.83 -8.46
C ILE A 31 5.54 -5.57 -7.60
N GLU A 32 5.99 -6.57 -6.87
CA GLU A 32 5.19 -7.27 -5.87
C GLU A 32 5.54 -6.71 -4.48
N ILE A 33 4.54 -6.19 -3.78
CA ILE A 33 4.66 -5.71 -2.40
C ILE A 33 4.02 -6.74 -1.49
N SER A 34 4.85 -7.56 -0.87
CA SER A 34 4.45 -8.58 0.10
C SER A 34 4.21 -7.97 1.48
N GLU A 35 3.45 -8.68 2.32
CA GLU A 35 3.13 -8.26 3.70
C GLU A 35 2.35 -6.94 3.77
N THR A 36 1.56 -6.63 2.75
CA THR A 36 0.76 -5.41 2.71
C THR A 36 -0.50 -5.60 3.55
N PRO A 37 -0.76 -4.72 4.54
CA PRO A 37 -1.97 -4.77 5.34
C PRO A 37 -3.21 -4.65 4.44
N THR A 38 -3.97 -5.74 4.41
CA THR A 38 -5.12 -5.97 3.56
C THR A 38 -6.31 -6.33 4.43
N PHE A 39 -7.49 -5.92 4.02
CA PHE A 39 -8.75 -6.17 4.69
C PHE A 39 -9.47 -7.24 3.91
N SER A 40 -9.84 -8.32 4.58
CA SER A 40 -10.65 -9.40 4.02
C SER A 40 -11.96 -9.43 4.77
N CYS A 41 -13.07 -9.23 4.06
CA CYS A 41 -14.38 -9.43 4.63
C CYS A 41 -14.89 -10.81 4.19
N PRO A 42 -14.93 -11.82 5.09
CA PRO A 42 -15.48 -13.14 4.77
C PRO A 42 -16.96 -13.10 4.35
N ASP A 43 -17.71 -12.09 4.79
CA ASP A 43 -19.16 -11.99 4.54
C ASP A 43 -19.49 -11.66 3.08
N CYS A 44 -18.77 -10.72 2.47
CA CYS A 44 -18.87 -10.40 1.04
C CYS A 44 -17.74 -11.01 0.19
N SER A 45 -16.81 -11.73 0.83
CA SER A 45 -15.56 -12.22 0.24
C SER A 45 -14.74 -11.12 -0.46
N MET A 46 -14.91 -9.87 -0.03
CA MET A 46 -14.19 -8.72 -0.60
C MET A 46 -12.83 -8.60 0.07
N ILE A 47 -11.79 -8.49 -0.74
CA ILE A 47 -10.42 -8.27 -0.28
C ILE A 47 -9.99 -6.91 -0.82
N TYR A 48 -9.66 -5.99 0.07
CA TYR A 48 -9.31 -4.62 -0.29
C TYR A 48 -8.23 -4.07 0.64
N GLN A 49 -7.45 -3.11 0.18
CA GLN A 49 -6.49 -2.39 1.01
C GLN A 49 -7.14 -1.09 1.48
N SER A 50 -6.78 -0.63 2.68
CA SER A 50 -7.22 0.69 3.15
C SER A 50 -6.65 1.79 2.26
N GLU A 51 -7.41 2.85 2.03
CA GLU A 51 -6.94 4.03 1.29
C GLU A 51 -5.63 4.60 1.85
N ALA A 52 -5.43 4.54 3.17
CA ALA A 52 -4.18 4.94 3.80
C ALA A 52 -2.98 4.15 3.26
N ILE A 53 -3.10 2.82 3.16
CA ILE A 53 -2.03 1.92 2.70
C ILE A 53 -1.75 2.10 1.22
N VAL A 54 -2.82 2.17 0.42
CA VAL A 54 -2.74 2.44 -1.02
C VAL A 54 -2.00 3.76 -1.26
N LYS A 55 -2.41 4.82 -0.54
CA LYS A 55 -1.79 6.13 -0.61
C LYS A 55 -0.34 6.14 -0.13
N GLU A 56 -0.02 5.41 0.94
CA GLU A 56 1.36 5.28 1.42
C GLU A 56 2.26 4.59 0.39
N ILE A 57 1.78 3.53 -0.26
CA ILE A 57 2.51 2.84 -1.33
C ILE A 57 2.73 3.79 -2.52
N GLU A 58 1.68 4.45 -3.00
CA GLU A 58 1.77 5.41 -4.11
C GLU A 58 2.74 6.54 -3.82
N ASP A 59 2.59 7.18 -2.66
CA ASP A 59 3.45 8.28 -2.22
C ASP A 59 4.90 7.80 -2.12
N GLN A 60 5.14 6.65 -1.49
CA GLN A 60 6.47 6.10 -1.35
C GLN A 60 7.09 5.80 -2.71
N LEU A 61 6.38 5.12 -3.61
CA LEU A 61 6.85 4.82 -4.97
C LEU A 61 7.13 6.09 -5.77
N PHE A 62 6.31 7.12 -5.63
CA PHE A 62 6.50 8.40 -6.31
C PHE A 62 7.72 9.16 -5.77
N LEU A 63 8.03 9.00 -4.48
CA LEU A 63 9.08 9.74 -3.79
C LEU A 63 10.44 9.05 -3.78
N ILE A 64 10.51 7.76 -4.09
CA ILE A 64 11.76 6.99 -4.12
C ILE A 64 12.22 6.74 -5.54
N ASP A 65 13.50 6.37 -5.68
CA ASP A 65 13.99 5.89 -6.96
C ASP A 65 13.46 4.48 -7.21
N CYS A 66 12.42 4.37 -8.03
CA CYS A 66 11.83 3.08 -8.41
C CYS A 66 12.83 2.12 -9.06
N LYS A 67 14.01 2.58 -9.51
CA LYS A 67 15.08 1.72 -10.01
C LYS A 67 15.76 0.91 -8.90
N LYS A 68 15.74 1.40 -7.66
CA LYS A 68 16.30 0.72 -6.48
C LYS A 68 15.37 -0.34 -5.90
N ILE A 69 14.13 -0.39 -6.37
CA ILE A 69 13.15 -1.39 -5.94
C ILE A 69 13.37 -2.66 -6.75
N ASP A 70 13.50 -3.78 -6.05
CA ASP A 70 13.52 -5.11 -6.64
C ASP A 70 12.13 -5.51 -7.15
N LYS A 71 12.04 -6.63 -7.88
CA LYS A 71 10.75 -7.14 -8.37
C LYS A 71 9.80 -7.53 -7.24
N VAL A 72 10.34 -7.89 -6.08
CA VAL A 72 9.59 -8.28 -4.88
C VAL A 72 10.17 -7.51 -3.70
N ILE A 73 9.32 -6.81 -2.96
CA ILE A 73 9.68 -6.04 -1.77
C ILE A 73 8.59 -6.21 -0.71
N THR A 74 8.90 -6.05 0.57
CA THR A 74 7.87 -6.04 1.63
C THR A 74 7.38 -4.61 1.88
N PHE A 75 6.16 -4.45 2.38
CA PHE A 75 5.61 -3.13 2.71
C PHE A 75 6.53 -2.34 3.66
N GLU A 76 7.06 -2.99 4.70
CA GLU A 76 8.06 -2.38 5.60
C GLU A 76 9.32 -1.94 4.86
N ASN A 77 9.92 -2.83 4.06
CA ASN A 77 11.13 -2.49 3.30
C ASN A 77 10.88 -1.32 2.35
N LEU A 78 9.72 -1.29 1.67
CA LEU A 78 9.35 -0.20 0.77
C LEU A 78 9.29 1.13 1.54
N MET A 79 8.68 1.14 2.72
CA MET A 79 8.59 2.32 3.59
C MET A 79 9.94 2.73 4.20
N GLU A 80 10.84 1.78 4.44
CA GLU A 80 12.21 2.08 4.90
C GLU A 80 13.08 2.75 3.83
N ILE A 81 12.70 2.69 2.55
CA ILE A 81 13.47 3.34 1.49
C ILE A 81 13.48 4.86 1.73
N PRO A 82 14.66 5.49 1.79
CA PRO A 82 14.75 6.92 1.99
C PRO A 82 14.17 7.67 0.79
N ARG A 83 13.11 8.44 1.05
CA ARG A 83 12.45 9.34 0.09
C ARG A 83 13.46 10.37 -0.43
N LEU A 84 13.49 10.57 -1.75
CA LEU A 84 14.38 11.51 -2.44
C LEU A 84 14.00 12.99 -2.28
N LEU A 85 13.09 13.30 -1.37
CA LEU A 85 12.68 14.67 -1.10
C LEU A 85 13.86 15.49 -0.55
N LYS A 86 14.26 16.52 -1.29
CA LYS A 86 14.78 17.75 -0.66
C LYS A 86 13.66 18.27 0.24
N ARG A 87 13.81 18.07 1.55
CA ARG A 87 13.25 18.66 2.79
C ARG A 87 12.14 19.75 2.77
N ASN A 88 11.59 20.17 1.63
CA ASN A 88 10.87 21.43 1.44
C ASN A 88 9.60 21.30 0.57
N TYR A 89 9.09 20.08 0.35
CA TYR A 89 7.87 19.85 -0.46
C TYR A 89 6.71 19.19 0.31
N PHE A 90 6.94 18.68 1.52
CA PHE A 90 5.86 18.24 2.41
C PHE A 90 5.57 19.34 3.45
N ASP A 91 5.00 20.44 2.97
CA ASP A 91 4.30 21.40 3.82
C ASP A 91 2.85 21.42 3.33
N PHE A 92 2.01 20.61 3.98
CA PHE A 92 0.57 20.81 3.95
C PHE A 92 0.19 21.25 5.36
N SER A 93 -0.05 22.57 5.47
CA SER A 93 -0.55 23.30 6.63
C SER A 93 -1.72 22.63 7.35
#